data_AF-A0AA90UGI5-F1
#
_entry.id   AF-A0AA90UGI5-F1
#
_cell.length_a   1.000
_cell.length_b   1.000
_cell.length_c   1.000
_cell.angle_alpha   90.00
_cell.angle_beta   90.00
_cell.angle_gamma   90.00
#
_symmetry.space_group_name_H-M   'P 1'
#
loop_
_entity.id
_entity.type
_entity.pdbx_description
1 polymer ?
#
loop_
_entity_poly.entity_id
_entity_poly.type
_entity_poly.pdbx_seq_one_letter_code
_entity_poly.pdbx_strand_id
1 'polypeptide(L)'
;MDSLFLLQFACFIFMFINAFIVALSCLHVRWKNKRYERSRWMIAAAITGLAIQYVIQMKFGFRAIDDDLGAVINILVYTPCFSLICMGIYNLETTRANRRKMYLVCGAIYTAIILIFCVGVNLHQSLYIREELYLMLVLFCVSVSYCIYMIIREMNRRRKMLETMAATDMLPYVRYSRASIFILCLPVLVLPVAMFSTTLLYILAPVGLMALLFFNLTFIALGSNYIPTEELLDKEAENNPPSETGNGGGRGKF
;
A
#
# COMPACT_ATOMS: atom_id res chain seq x y z
N MET A 1 1.39 32.82 -11.89
CA MET A 1 0.93 31.44 -11.60
C MET A 1 1.34 31.13 -10.18
N ASP A 2 0.40 30.70 -9.36
CA ASP A 2 0.70 30.38 -7.95
C ASP A 2 1.66 29.19 -7.87
N SER A 3 2.69 29.32 -7.03
CA SER A 3 3.70 28.28 -6.81
C SER A 3 3.09 26.94 -6.38
N LEU A 4 1.92 26.96 -5.73
CA LEU A 4 1.20 25.77 -5.29
C LEU A 4 0.60 25.00 -6.48
N PHE A 5 0.03 25.72 -7.45
CA PHE A 5 -0.50 25.12 -8.67
C PHE A 5 0.60 24.45 -9.48
N LEU A 6 1.76 25.10 -9.64
CA LEU A 6 2.92 24.53 -10.33
C LEU A 6 3.42 23.24 -9.65
N LEU A 7 3.50 23.23 -8.32
CA LEU A 7 3.87 22.04 -7.55
C LEU A 7 2.85 20.90 -7.77
N GLN A 8 1.55 21.18 -7.64
CA GLN A 8 0.49 20.19 -7.85
C GLN A 8 0.50 19.63 -9.27
N PHE A 9 0.75 20.48 -10.26
CA PHE A 9 0.87 20.07 -11.67
C PHE A 9 2.08 19.17 -11.90
N ALA A 10 3.23 19.51 -11.33
CA ALA A 10 4.42 18.67 -11.40
C ALA A 10 4.20 17.31 -10.71
N CYS A 11 3.57 17.30 -9.53
CA CYS A 11 3.22 16.08 -8.81
C CYS A 11 2.25 15.21 -9.63
N PHE A 12 1.24 15.82 -10.26
CA PHE A 12 0.32 15.12 -11.15
C PHE A 12 1.04 14.43 -12.31
N ILE A 13 1.87 15.16 -13.06
CA ILE A 13 2.63 14.60 -14.19
C ILE A 13 3.51 13.44 -13.72
N PHE A 14 4.23 13.62 -12.63
CA PHE A 14 5.12 12.59 -12.09
C PHE A 14 4.37 11.33 -11.70
N MET A 15 3.24 11.47 -10.99
CA MET A 15 2.40 10.35 -10.57
C MET A 15 1.78 9.64 -11.78
N PHE A 16 1.35 10.39 -12.79
CA PHE A 16 0.82 9.83 -14.03
C PHE A 16 1.88 9.03 -14.80
N ILE A 17 3.09 9.57 -14.95
CA ILE A 17 4.22 8.85 -15.57
C ILE A 17 4.54 7.57 -14.78
N ASN A 18 4.57 7.64 -13.45
CA ASN A 18 4.82 6.46 -12.61
C ASN A 18 3.74 5.39 -12.77
N ALA A 19 2.46 5.77 -12.77
CA ALA A 19 1.35 4.85 -13.01
C ALA A 19 1.48 4.18 -14.38
N PHE A 20 1.87 4.96 -15.40
CA PHE A 20 2.09 4.46 -16.75
C PHE A 20 3.27 3.48 -16.84
N ILE A 21 4.40 3.78 -16.19
CA ILE A 21 5.56 2.88 -16.11
C ILE A 21 5.18 1.56 -15.44
N VAL A 22 4.46 1.61 -14.31
CA VAL A 22 4.00 0.41 -13.61
C VAL A 22 3.04 -0.38 -14.48
N ALA A 23 2.08 0.27 -15.14
CA ALA A 23 1.13 -0.39 -16.03
C ALA A 23 1.82 -1.04 -17.24
N LEU A 24 2.69 -0.31 -17.95
CA LEU A 24 3.42 -0.80 -19.12
C LEU A 24 4.42 -1.91 -18.81
N SER A 25 4.87 -2.02 -17.56
CA SER A 25 5.71 -3.15 -17.14
C SER A 25 5.06 -4.52 -17.41
N CYS A 26 3.75 -4.58 -17.68
CA CYS A 26 3.08 -5.81 -18.14
C CYS A 26 3.57 -6.34 -19.49
N LEU A 27 4.08 -5.46 -20.36
CA LEU A 27 4.58 -5.85 -21.68
C LEU A 27 5.99 -6.43 -21.62
N HIS A 28 6.78 -6.04 -20.62
CA HIS A 28 8.18 -6.44 -20.48
C HIS A 28 8.38 -7.77 -19.73
N VAL A 29 7.31 -8.31 -19.13
CA VAL A 29 7.42 -9.53 -18.30
C VAL A 29 7.35 -10.78 -19.17
N ARG A 30 8.42 -11.57 -19.10
CA ARG A 30 8.59 -12.83 -19.84
C ARG A 30 7.69 -13.98 -19.35
N TRP A 31 7.27 -13.95 -18.08
CA TRP A 31 6.44 -14.98 -17.44
C TRP A 31 5.27 -14.36 -16.68
N LYS A 32 4.03 -14.60 -17.12
CA LYS A 32 2.83 -14.05 -16.48
C LYS A 32 2.47 -14.85 -15.21
N ASN A 33 2.55 -14.21 -14.05
CA ASN A 33 2.09 -14.78 -12.77
C ASN A 33 0.85 -14.02 -12.28
N LYS A 34 -0.24 -14.76 -11.99
CA LYS A 34 -1.54 -14.16 -11.61
C LYS A 34 -1.46 -13.31 -10.34
N ARG A 35 -0.59 -13.67 -9.39
CA ARG A 35 -0.43 -12.94 -8.12
C ARG A 35 0.30 -11.63 -8.32
N TYR A 36 1.39 -11.67 -9.07
CA TYR A 36 2.19 -10.48 -9.38
C TYR A 36 1.37 -9.49 -10.22
N GLU A 37 0.66 -9.97 -11.24
CA GLU A 37 -0.27 -9.14 -12.05
C GLU A 37 -1.31 -8.45 -11.17
N ARG A 38 -1.95 -9.18 -10.25
CA ARG A 38 -2.93 -8.60 -9.32
C ARG A 38 -2.31 -7.50 -8.46
N SER A 39 -1.10 -7.71 -7.95
CA SER A 39 -0.37 -6.68 -7.20
C SER A 39 -0.08 -5.45 -8.04
N ARG A 40 0.38 -5.65 -9.29
CA ARG A 40 0.70 -4.56 -10.21
C ARG A 40 -0.53 -3.69 -10.47
N TRP A 41 -1.68 -4.31 -10.77
CA TRP A 41 -2.92 -3.57 -11.01
C TRP A 41 -3.42 -2.82 -9.77
N MET A 42 -3.25 -3.38 -8.56
CA MET A 42 -3.58 -2.66 -7.31
C MET A 42 -2.70 -1.42 -7.10
N ILE A 43 -1.39 -1.56 -7.32
CA ILE A 43 -0.44 -0.43 -7.21
C ILE A 43 -0.69 0.61 -8.30
N ALA A 44 -0.91 0.18 -9.55
CA ALA A 44 -1.22 1.09 -10.65
C ALA A 44 -2.49 1.90 -10.37
N ALA A 45 -3.57 1.23 -9.94
CA ALA A 45 -4.82 1.89 -9.56
C ALA A 45 -4.64 2.90 -8.43
N ALA A 46 -3.83 2.56 -7.41
CA ALA A 46 -3.55 3.47 -6.31
C ALA A 46 -2.80 4.74 -6.76
N ILE A 47 -1.75 4.59 -7.57
CA ILE A 47 -0.97 5.73 -8.09
C ILE A 47 -1.85 6.59 -9.03
N THR A 48 -2.71 5.97 -9.84
CA THR A 48 -3.69 6.70 -10.65
C THR A 48 -4.67 7.49 -9.77
N GLY A 49 -5.19 6.90 -8.68
CA GLY A 49 -6.05 7.61 -7.73
C GLY A 49 -5.38 8.85 -7.12
N LEU A 50 -4.11 8.71 -6.71
CA LEU A 50 -3.30 9.83 -6.21
C LEU A 50 -3.05 10.90 -7.29
N ALA A 51 -2.89 10.52 -8.56
CA ALA A 51 -2.79 11.48 -9.66
C ALA A 51 -4.10 12.25 -9.89
N ILE A 52 -5.24 11.54 -9.88
CA ILE A 52 -6.58 12.14 -10.04
C ILE A 52 -6.85 13.17 -8.94
N GLN A 53 -6.43 12.90 -7.71
CA GLN A 53 -6.58 13.84 -6.60
C GLN A 53 -5.93 15.19 -6.87
N TYR A 54 -4.69 15.22 -7.41
CA TYR A 54 -4.05 16.47 -7.78
C TYR A 54 -4.84 17.24 -8.85
N VAL A 55 -5.44 16.53 -9.82
CA VAL A 55 -6.33 17.15 -10.81
C VAL A 55 -7.57 17.77 -10.16
N ILE A 56 -8.21 17.04 -9.24
CA ILE A 56 -9.37 17.54 -8.51
C ILE A 56 -8.98 18.78 -7.68
N GLN A 57 -7.85 18.75 -6.98
CA GLN A 57 -7.37 19.88 -6.19
C GLN A 57 -7.05 21.11 -7.03
N MET A 58 -6.43 20.93 -8.20
CA MET A 58 -6.15 22.04 -9.13
C MET A 58 -7.43 22.63 -9.73
N LYS A 59 -8.44 21.81 -10.06
CA LYS A 59 -9.69 22.28 -10.66
C LYS A 59 -10.58 23.06 -9.70
N PHE A 60 -10.70 22.59 -8.46
CA PHE A 60 -11.60 23.20 -7.47
C PHE A 60 -10.87 24.12 -6.51
N GLY A 61 -9.53 24.18 -6.55
CA GLY A 61 -8.74 25.06 -5.70
C GLY A 61 -8.88 24.74 -4.21
N PHE A 62 -9.29 23.53 -3.82
CA PHE A 62 -9.63 23.21 -2.43
C PHE A 62 -8.51 23.57 -1.44
N ARG A 63 -7.26 23.29 -1.81
CA ARG A 63 -6.06 23.60 -1.02
C ARG A 63 -5.69 25.10 -1.03
N ALA A 64 -6.15 25.85 -2.03
CA ALA A 64 -5.94 27.29 -2.13
C ALA A 64 -7.04 28.08 -1.40
N ILE A 65 -8.24 27.49 -1.25
CA ILE A 65 -9.36 28.06 -0.50
C ILE A 65 -9.13 27.91 0.99
N ASP A 66 -8.80 26.70 1.45
CA ASP A 66 -8.55 26.42 2.86
C ASP A 66 -7.69 25.16 3.07
N ASP A 67 -6.73 25.23 4.00
CA ASP A 67 -5.80 24.13 4.27
C ASP A 67 -6.50 22.92 4.90
N ASP A 68 -7.48 23.13 5.79
CA ASP A 68 -8.26 22.09 6.46
C ASP A 68 -9.11 21.35 5.41
N LEU A 69 -9.75 22.07 4.49
CA LEU A 69 -10.52 21.47 3.39
C LEU A 69 -9.66 20.62 2.46
N GLY A 70 -8.47 21.13 2.09
CA GLY A 70 -7.48 20.39 1.33
C GLY A 70 -7.03 19.12 2.06
N ALA A 71 -6.88 19.19 3.39
CA ALA A 71 -6.52 18.05 4.22
C ALA A 71 -7.63 16.99 4.26
N VAL A 72 -8.90 17.37 4.43
CA VAL A 72 -10.03 16.40 4.41
C VAL A 72 -10.04 15.59 3.11
N ILE A 73 -9.94 16.27 1.95
CA ILE A 73 -9.93 15.62 0.64
C ILE A 73 -8.72 14.70 0.48
N ASN A 74 -7.56 15.15 0.98
CA ASN A 74 -6.35 14.32 0.99
C ASN A 74 -6.55 13.04 1.80
N ILE A 75 -7.14 13.09 3.00
CA ILE A 75 -7.35 11.88 3.82
C ILE A 75 -8.28 10.89 3.09
N LEU A 76 -9.36 11.40 2.50
CA LEU A 76 -10.34 10.57 1.79
C LEU A 76 -9.73 9.79 0.62
N VAL A 77 -8.79 10.39 -0.12
CA VAL A 77 -8.15 9.71 -1.26
C VAL A 77 -6.88 8.96 -0.86
N TYR A 78 -6.06 9.50 0.04
CA TYR A 78 -4.82 8.87 0.47
C TYR A 78 -5.06 7.57 1.24
N THR A 79 -6.10 7.50 2.07
CA THR A 79 -6.41 6.27 2.84
C THR A 79 -6.60 5.03 1.95
N PRO A 80 -7.50 5.02 0.95
CA PRO A 80 -7.70 3.87 0.09
C PRO A 80 -6.51 3.63 -0.84
N CYS A 81 -5.87 4.67 -1.37
CA CYS A 81 -4.67 4.53 -2.22
C CYS A 81 -3.52 3.89 -1.46
N PHE A 82 -3.24 4.34 -0.24
CA PHE A 82 -2.21 3.78 0.61
C PHE A 82 -2.50 2.32 0.97
N SER A 83 -3.74 2.03 1.34
CA SER A 83 -4.19 0.67 1.65
C SER A 83 -4.01 -0.26 0.44
N LEU A 84 -4.32 0.20 -0.78
CA LEU A 84 -4.11 -0.57 -2.01
C LEU A 84 -2.63 -0.84 -2.32
N ILE A 85 -1.74 0.14 -2.12
CA ILE A 85 -0.29 -0.05 -2.26
C ILE A 85 0.19 -1.12 -1.27
N CYS A 86 -0.19 -0.99 -0.01
CA CYS A 86 0.15 -1.95 1.04
C CYS A 86 -0.40 -3.35 0.75
N MET A 87 -1.64 -3.44 0.27
CA MET A 87 -2.25 -4.71 -0.13
C MET A 87 -1.53 -5.33 -1.32
N GLY A 88 -1.07 -4.54 -2.30
CA GLY A 88 -0.21 -5.02 -3.38
C GLY A 88 1.03 -5.73 -2.84
N ILE A 89 1.75 -5.03 -1.98
CA ILE A 89 3.00 -5.53 -1.39
C ILE A 89 2.74 -6.77 -0.53
N TYR A 90 1.72 -6.72 0.33
CA TYR A 90 1.29 -7.85 1.14
C TYR A 90 0.86 -9.06 0.29
N ASN A 91 0.26 -8.83 -0.89
CA ASN A 91 -0.15 -9.85 -1.84
C ASN A 91 1.05 -10.51 -2.56
N LEU A 92 2.22 -9.89 -2.58
CA LEU A 92 3.47 -10.52 -3.03
C LEU A 92 4.13 -11.34 -1.91
N GLU A 93 4.14 -10.80 -0.69
CA GLU A 93 4.83 -11.39 0.45
C GLU A 93 4.10 -12.61 1.04
N THR A 94 2.77 -12.69 0.99
CA THR A 94 2.01 -13.69 1.77
C THR A 94 1.67 -14.99 1.03
N THR A 95 1.79 -16.13 1.70
CA THR A 95 1.24 -17.43 1.27
C THR A 95 -0.15 -17.65 1.91
N ARG A 96 -1.19 -17.26 1.17
CA ARG A 96 -2.65 -17.54 1.31
C ARG A 96 -3.45 -17.15 2.58
N ALA A 97 -2.98 -17.25 3.82
CA ALA A 97 -3.92 -17.35 4.96
C ALA A 97 -4.61 -16.04 5.43
N ASN A 98 -3.96 -14.88 5.40
CA ASN A 98 -4.46 -13.67 6.10
C ASN A 98 -4.85 -12.48 5.20
N ARG A 99 -4.91 -12.64 3.86
CA ARG A 99 -5.25 -11.52 2.93
C ARG A 99 -6.63 -10.94 3.18
N ARG A 100 -7.66 -11.79 3.35
CA ARG A 100 -9.04 -11.34 3.60
C ARG A 100 -9.16 -10.49 4.86
N LYS A 101 -8.40 -10.82 5.92
CA LYS A 101 -8.39 -10.04 7.16
C LYS A 101 -7.85 -8.64 6.95
N MET A 102 -6.76 -8.49 6.18
CA MET A 102 -6.23 -7.16 5.86
C MET A 102 -7.22 -6.32 5.05
N TYR A 103 -7.88 -6.92 4.03
CA TYR A 103 -8.94 -6.24 3.27
C TYR A 103 -10.09 -5.78 4.15
N LEU A 104 -10.56 -6.63 5.06
CA LEU A 104 -11.66 -6.30 5.97
C LEU A 104 -11.28 -5.19 6.95
N VAL A 105 -10.10 -5.25 7.56
CA VAL A 105 -9.68 -4.23 8.55
C VAL A 105 -9.44 -2.87 7.87
N CYS A 106 -8.71 -2.82 6.76
CA CYS A 106 -8.48 -1.55 6.06
C CYS A 106 -9.79 -0.99 5.48
N GLY A 107 -10.65 -1.86 4.96
CA GLY A 107 -11.99 -1.48 4.50
C GLY A 107 -12.84 -0.90 5.63
N ALA A 108 -12.85 -1.54 6.80
CA ALA A 108 -13.59 -1.05 7.97
C ALA A 108 -13.09 0.32 8.45
N ILE A 109 -11.77 0.52 8.51
CA ILE A 109 -11.20 1.83 8.89
C ILE A 109 -11.57 2.89 7.86
N TYR A 110 -11.50 2.58 6.56
CA TYR A 110 -11.89 3.51 5.52
C TYR A 110 -13.39 3.85 5.56
N THR A 111 -14.25 2.86 5.79
CA THR A 111 -15.69 3.09 6.01
C THR A 111 -15.93 3.98 7.23
N ALA A 112 -15.20 3.79 8.32
CA ALA A 112 -15.29 4.66 9.49
C ALA A 112 -14.88 6.12 9.18
N ILE A 113 -13.83 6.32 8.38
CA ILE A 113 -13.41 7.65 7.91
C ILE A 113 -14.52 8.31 7.06
N ILE A 114 -15.13 7.56 6.13
CA ILE A 114 -16.26 8.07 5.34
C ILE A 114 -17.44 8.43 6.25
N LEU A 115 -17.77 7.58 7.22
CA LEU A 115 -18.89 7.84 8.13
C LEU A 115 -18.66 9.10 8.97
N ILE A 116 -17.46 9.30 9.52
CA ILE A 116 -17.10 10.51 10.26
C ILE A 116 -17.22 11.74 9.36
N PHE A 117 -16.71 11.66 8.14
CA PHE A 117 -16.86 12.73 7.16
C PHE A 117 -18.32 13.05 6.85
N CYS A 118 -19.14 12.04 6.57
CA CYS A 118 -20.57 12.21 6.31
C CYS A 118 -21.31 12.81 7.52
N VAL A 119 -21.01 12.36 8.74
CA VAL A 119 -21.62 12.90 9.97
C VAL A 119 -21.23 14.37 10.15
N GLY A 120 -19.96 14.72 10.00
CA GLY A 120 -19.50 16.10 10.12
C GLY A 120 -20.16 17.04 9.10
N VAL A 121 -20.32 16.61 7.84
CA VAL A 121 -21.01 17.39 6.81
C VAL A 121 -22.48 17.60 7.15
N ASN A 122 -23.16 16.57 7.67
CA ASN A 122 -24.57 16.66 8.04
C ASN A 122 -24.80 17.57 9.26
N LEU A 123 -23.90 17.54 10.25
CA LEU A 123 -24.01 18.35 11.47
C LEU A 123 -23.71 19.83 11.22
N HIS A 124 -22.69 20.14 10.44
CA HIS A 124 -22.21 21.51 10.25
C HIS A 124 -22.80 22.21 9.00
N GLN A 125 -23.53 21.50 8.14
CA GLN A 125 -24.05 22.00 6.84
C GLN A 125 -22.94 22.63 5.95
N SER A 126 -21.68 22.34 6.27
CA SER A 126 -20.49 22.96 5.70
C SER A 126 -19.39 21.90 5.61
N LEU A 127 -18.49 22.07 4.63
CA LEU A 127 -17.30 21.24 4.48
C LEU A 127 -16.18 21.62 5.47
N TYR A 128 -16.42 22.65 6.28
CA TYR A 128 -15.48 23.18 7.27
C TYR A 128 -15.59 22.43 8.59
N ILE A 129 -14.77 21.40 8.75
CA ILE A 129 -14.94 20.36 9.77
C ILE A 129 -13.59 20.17 10.47
N ARG A 130 -13.28 21.04 11.44
CA ARG A 130 -11.96 21.07 12.09
C ARG A 130 -11.79 19.95 13.12
N GLU A 131 -12.80 19.67 13.93
CA GLU A 131 -12.74 18.64 14.98
C GLU A 131 -12.73 17.23 14.39
N GLU A 132 -13.59 16.97 13.40
CA GLU A 132 -13.70 15.65 12.80
C GLU A 132 -12.55 15.37 11.82
N LEU A 133 -11.86 16.40 11.30
CA LEU A 133 -10.59 16.24 10.60
C LEU A 133 -9.54 15.56 11.49
N TYR A 134 -9.44 15.92 12.77
CA TYR A 134 -8.51 15.26 13.69
C TYR A 134 -8.87 13.79 13.91
N LEU A 135 -10.16 13.46 14.02
CA LEU A 135 -10.61 12.07 14.12
C LEU A 135 -10.30 11.27 12.85
N MET A 136 -10.57 11.83 11.68
CA MET A 136 -10.22 11.23 10.38
C MET A 136 -8.71 10.99 10.27
N LEU A 137 -7.90 11.94 10.74
CA LEU A 137 -6.45 11.82 10.75
C LEU A 137 -5.96 10.71 11.68
N VAL A 138 -6.50 10.62 12.89
CA VAL A 138 -6.14 9.54 13.82
C VAL A 138 -6.43 8.19 13.19
N LEU A 139 -7.60 8.02 12.56
CA LEU A 139 -7.94 6.78 11.85
C LEU A 139 -7.02 6.52 10.66
N PHE A 140 -6.63 7.55 9.90
CA PHE A 140 -5.65 7.41 8.83
C PHE A 140 -4.31 6.90 9.37
N CYS A 141 -3.78 7.52 10.44
CA CYS A 141 -2.54 7.08 11.09
C CYS A 141 -2.63 5.64 11.61
N VAL A 142 -3.78 5.25 12.17
CA VAL A 142 -4.04 3.87 12.61
C VAL A 142 -4.04 2.90 11.42
N SER A 143 -4.72 3.24 10.32
CA SER A 143 -4.73 2.44 9.08
C SER A 143 -3.33 2.23 8.54
N VAL A 144 -2.56 3.31 8.50
CA VAL A 144 -1.19 3.33 7.99
C VAL A 144 -0.28 2.45 8.85
N SER A 145 -0.32 2.64 10.17
CA SER A 145 0.45 1.86 11.14
C SER A 145 0.10 0.37 11.08
N TYR A 146 -1.19 0.06 10.99
CA TYR A 146 -1.67 -1.32 10.87
C TYR A 146 -1.16 -2.01 9.59
N CYS A 147 -1.24 -1.33 8.45
CA CYS A 147 -0.75 -1.86 7.18
C CYS A 147 0.75 -2.15 7.23
N ILE A 148 1.56 -1.21 7.74
CA ILE A 148 3.01 -1.42 7.91
C ILE A 148 3.28 -2.59 8.83
N TYR A 149 2.65 -2.63 10.00
CA TYR A 149 2.85 -3.69 11.00
C TYR A 149 2.58 -5.06 10.39
N MET A 150 1.49 -5.20 9.64
CA MET A 150 1.12 -6.46 8.98
C MET A 150 2.14 -6.90 7.94
N ILE A 151 2.65 -5.97 7.14
CA ILE A 151 3.70 -6.25 6.14
C ILE A 151 4.98 -6.72 6.86
N ILE A 152 5.46 -5.97 7.85
CA ILE A 152 6.68 -6.31 8.61
C ILE A 152 6.54 -7.68 9.29
N ARG A 153 5.38 -7.94 9.90
CA ARG A 153 5.10 -9.21 10.57
C ARG A 153 5.21 -10.38 9.61
N GLU A 154 4.62 -10.26 8.43
CA GLU A 154 4.66 -11.37 7.47
C GLU A 154 6.05 -11.54 6.85
N MET A 155 6.76 -10.45 6.56
CA MET A 155 8.14 -10.50 6.07
C MET A 155 9.06 -11.19 7.07
N ASN A 156 8.92 -10.90 8.35
CA ASN A 156 9.65 -11.59 9.41
C ASN A 156 9.26 -13.09 9.51
N ARG A 157 7.99 -13.42 9.25
CA ARG A 157 7.52 -14.81 9.27
C ARG A 157 8.08 -15.61 8.09
N ARG A 158 8.06 -15.05 6.88
CA ARG A 158 8.68 -15.61 5.67
C ARG A 158 10.16 -15.83 5.89
N ARG A 159 10.86 -14.84 6.45
CA ARG A 159 12.29 -14.94 6.81
C ARG A 159 12.55 -16.14 7.73
N LYS A 160 11.79 -16.28 8.82
CA LYS A 160 11.96 -17.42 9.75
C LYS A 160 11.72 -18.78 9.10
N MET A 161 10.69 -18.90 8.27
CA MET A 161 10.39 -20.13 7.53
C MET A 161 11.55 -20.50 6.58
N LEU A 162 12.04 -19.52 5.85
CA LEU A 162 13.16 -19.68 4.94
C LEU A 162 14.43 -20.09 5.69
N GLU A 163 14.75 -19.43 6.81
CA GLU A 163 15.91 -19.75 7.67
C GLU A 163 15.85 -21.18 8.21
N THR A 164 14.65 -21.72 8.44
CA THR A 164 14.48 -23.13 8.85
C THR A 164 14.59 -24.12 7.69
N MET A 165 14.42 -23.69 6.44
CA MET A 165 14.40 -24.57 5.25
C MET A 165 15.71 -24.58 4.46
N ALA A 166 16.52 -23.51 4.52
CA ALA A 166 17.78 -23.43 3.80
C ALA A 166 18.95 -23.23 4.78
N ALA A 167 19.75 -24.27 4.98
CA ALA A 167 20.96 -24.26 5.82
C ALA A 167 22.17 -23.56 5.18
N THR A 168 22.04 -22.99 3.97
CA THR A 168 23.11 -22.27 3.28
C THR A 168 22.59 -21.08 2.44
N ASP A 169 23.30 -19.95 2.59
CA ASP A 169 23.31 -18.70 1.82
C ASP A 169 21.99 -18.15 1.22
N MET A 170 21.14 -17.60 2.09
CA MET A 170 20.02 -16.71 1.71
C MET A 170 20.35 -15.22 1.74
N LEU A 171 21.61 -14.86 1.45
CA LEU A 171 22.04 -13.47 1.40
C LEU A 171 21.29 -12.59 0.36
N PRO A 172 20.86 -13.09 -0.82
CA PRO A 172 20.21 -12.25 -1.83
C PRO A 172 18.79 -11.81 -1.44
N TYR A 173 17.98 -12.73 -0.88
CA TYR A 173 16.57 -12.48 -0.58
C TYR A 173 16.40 -11.55 0.64
N VAL A 174 17.25 -11.72 1.66
CA VAL A 174 17.22 -10.93 2.90
C VAL A 174 17.65 -9.47 2.67
N ARG A 175 18.56 -9.21 1.71
CA ARG A 175 18.92 -7.83 1.30
C ARG A 175 17.81 -7.16 0.48
N TYR A 176 17.09 -7.91 -0.36
CA TYR A 176 15.99 -7.40 -1.18
C TYR A 176 14.78 -6.98 -0.34
N SER A 177 14.44 -7.80 0.67
CA SER A 177 13.35 -7.57 1.64
C SER A 177 13.51 -6.27 2.44
N ARG A 178 14.76 -5.89 2.76
CA ARG A 178 15.08 -4.64 3.50
C ARG A 178 14.79 -3.37 2.68
N ALA A 179 15.05 -3.37 1.37
CA ALA A 179 14.82 -2.20 0.53
C ALA A 179 13.32 -1.93 0.38
N SER A 180 12.50 -2.95 0.08
CA SER A 180 11.05 -2.81 -0.09
C SER A 180 10.34 -2.19 1.13
N ILE A 181 10.73 -2.59 2.36
CA ILE A 181 10.17 -2.04 3.61
C ILE A 181 10.63 -0.60 3.85
N PHE A 182 11.92 -0.30 3.67
CA PHE A 182 12.45 1.05 3.89
C PHE A 182 11.84 2.08 2.95
N ILE A 183 11.52 1.65 1.72
CA ILE A 183 10.89 2.50 0.72
C ILE A 183 9.40 2.74 1.01
N LEU A 184 8.70 1.77 1.59
CA LEU A 184 7.31 1.92 2.06
C LEU A 184 7.19 2.86 3.27
N CYS A 185 8.22 2.89 4.12
CA CYS A 185 8.23 3.64 5.37
C CYS A 185 8.42 5.16 5.15
N LEU A 186 9.09 5.55 4.05
CA LEU A 186 9.41 6.95 3.73
C LEU A 186 8.19 7.80 3.32
N PRO A 187 7.30 7.37 2.40
CA PRO A 187 6.09 8.10 2.06
C PRO A 187 5.08 8.16 3.21
N VAL A 188 5.06 7.15 4.08
CA VAL A 188 4.12 7.02 5.19
C VAL A 188 4.33 8.05 6.30
N LEU A 189 5.59 8.37 6.61
CA LEU A 189 5.92 9.42 7.56
C LEU A 189 5.66 10.82 7.00
N VAL A 190 5.69 10.95 5.67
CA VAL A 190 5.57 12.21 4.95
C VAL A 190 4.12 12.68 4.82
N LEU A 191 3.18 11.78 4.59
CA LEU A 191 1.80 12.16 4.25
C LEU A 191 1.05 12.86 5.39
N PRO A 192 1.06 12.39 6.66
CA PRO A 192 0.37 13.07 7.76
C PRO A 192 0.97 14.46 8.08
N VAL A 193 2.29 14.61 7.91
CA VAL A 193 3.02 15.85 8.20
C VAL A 193 2.82 16.90 7.09
N ALA A 194 2.73 16.47 5.83
CA ALA A 194 2.48 17.34 4.69
C ALA A 194 1.02 17.86 4.62
N MET A 195 0.09 17.25 5.36
CA MET A 195 -1.32 17.68 5.38
C MET A 195 -1.51 19.04 6.07
N PHE A 196 -0.71 19.34 7.09
CA PHE A 196 -0.91 20.52 7.94
C PHE A 196 -0.17 21.77 7.48
N SER A 197 0.81 21.66 6.58
CA SER A 197 1.58 22.83 6.15
C SER A 197 1.95 22.74 4.68
N THR A 198 1.57 23.77 3.93
CA THR A 198 2.00 24.00 2.55
C THR A 198 3.53 24.11 2.44
N THR A 199 4.21 24.68 3.44
CA THR A 199 5.67 24.78 3.49
C THR A 199 6.33 23.42 3.58
N LEU A 200 5.81 22.52 4.42
CA LEU A 200 6.31 21.15 4.53
C LEU A 200 5.99 20.34 3.27
N LEU A 201 4.88 20.63 2.59
CA LEU A 201 4.54 20.00 1.32
C LEU A 201 5.61 20.28 0.24
N TYR A 202 6.17 21.49 0.15
CA TYR A 202 7.23 21.80 -0.82
C TYR A 202 8.52 21.00 -0.60
N ILE A 203 8.86 20.71 0.66
CA ILE A 203 10.08 19.99 1.02
C ILE A 203 9.86 18.49 0.91
N LEU A 204 8.72 18.01 1.40
CA LEU A 204 8.44 16.58 1.51
C LEU A 204 7.89 15.97 0.23
N ALA A 205 7.20 16.74 -0.62
CA ALA A 205 6.65 16.21 -1.88
C ALA A 205 7.76 15.68 -2.82
N PRO A 206 8.88 16.40 -3.09
CA PRO A 206 9.97 15.85 -3.89
C PRO A 206 10.55 14.55 -3.33
N VAL A 207 10.74 14.48 -2.01
CA VAL A 207 11.26 13.28 -1.33
C VAL A 207 10.28 12.12 -1.46
N GLY A 208 8.98 12.37 -1.26
CA GLY A 208 7.92 11.36 -1.39
C GLY A 208 7.79 10.84 -2.82
N LEU A 209 7.88 11.71 -3.83
CA LEU A 209 7.86 11.33 -5.24
C LEU A 209 9.08 10.45 -5.60
N MET A 210 10.27 10.83 -5.13
CA MET A 210 11.48 10.03 -5.37
C MET A 210 11.42 8.66 -4.69
N ALA A 211 10.89 8.59 -3.47
CA ALA A 211 10.65 7.32 -2.78
C ALA A 211 9.65 6.43 -3.56
N LEU A 212 8.57 7.02 -4.08
CA LEU A 212 7.57 6.29 -4.88
C LEU A 212 8.14 5.80 -6.22
N LEU A 213 9.02 6.57 -6.86
CA LEU A 213 9.70 6.11 -8.07
C LEU A 213 10.62 4.93 -7.77
N PHE A 214 11.45 5.03 -6.74
CA PHE A 214 12.36 3.96 -6.35
C PHE A 214 11.59 2.70 -5.92
N PHE A 215 10.43 2.87 -5.27
CA PHE A 215 9.49 1.79 -4.99
C PHE A 215 9.05 1.09 -6.27
N ASN A 216 8.54 1.85 -7.25
CA ASN A 216 8.03 1.30 -8.51
C ASN A 216 9.11 0.56 -9.30
N LEU A 217 10.33 1.12 -9.36
CA LEU A 217 11.45 0.46 -10.02
C LEU A 217 11.83 -0.86 -9.33
N THR A 218 11.86 -0.87 -7.99
CA THR A 218 12.13 -2.08 -7.19
C THR A 218 11.03 -3.12 -7.39
N PHE A 219 9.76 -2.68 -7.40
CA PHE A 219 8.62 -3.54 -7.66
C PHE A 219 8.70 -4.21 -9.04
N ILE A 220 9.02 -3.43 -10.08
CA ILE A 220 9.17 -3.95 -11.45
C ILE A 220 10.35 -4.93 -11.54
N ALA A 221 11.49 -4.59 -10.93
CA ALA A 221 12.66 -5.48 -10.90
C ALA A 221 12.36 -6.81 -10.19
N LEU A 222 11.54 -6.78 -9.13
CA LEU A 222 11.07 -7.98 -8.45
C LEU A 222 10.18 -8.83 -9.36
N GLY A 223 9.30 -8.21 -10.15
CA GLY A 223 8.47 -8.91 -11.14
C GLY A 223 9.25 -9.66 -12.21
N SER A 224 10.34 -9.08 -12.68
CA SER A 224 11.22 -9.71 -13.69
C SER A 224 11.99 -10.92 -13.14
N ASN A 225 12.25 -10.95 -11.83
CA ASN A 225 12.98 -12.02 -11.14
C ASN A 225 12.07 -13.00 -10.39
N TYR A 226 10.74 -12.80 -10.42
CA TYR A 226 9.79 -13.64 -9.70
C TYR A 226 9.63 -14.99 -10.42
N ILE A 227 10.33 -16.02 -9.93
CA ILE A 227 10.37 -17.35 -10.56
C ILE A 227 9.03 -18.08 -10.30
N PRO A 228 8.39 -18.67 -11.34
CA PRO A 228 7.10 -19.35 -11.21
C PRO A 228 7.09 -20.60 -10.32
N THR A 229 8.22 -21.03 -9.77
CA THR A 229 8.34 -22.20 -8.88
C THR A 229 7.54 -22.04 -7.58
N GLU A 230 7.37 -20.83 -7.02
CA GLU A 230 6.51 -20.65 -5.83
C GLU A 230 5.02 -20.87 -6.14
N GLU A 231 4.56 -20.59 -7.37
CA GLU A 231 3.18 -20.84 -7.78
C GLU A 231 2.93 -22.34 -8.06
N LEU A 232 3.96 -23.08 -8.49
CA LEU A 232 3.93 -24.53 -8.60
C LEU A 232 3.95 -25.22 -7.23
N LEU A 233 4.82 -24.78 -6.31
CA LEU A 233 4.85 -25.26 -4.93
C LEU A 233 3.54 -24.97 -4.19
N ASP A 234 2.92 -23.81 -4.43
CA ASP A 234 1.62 -23.48 -3.84
C ASP A 234 0.45 -24.25 -4.46
N LYS A 235 0.56 -24.67 -5.74
CA LYS A 235 -0.41 -25.58 -6.37
C LYS A 235 -0.22 -27.02 -5.90
N GLU A 236 1.02 -27.47 -5.70
CA GLU A 236 1.33 -28.77 -5.12
C GLU A 236 0.87 -28.86 -3.65
N ALA A 237 1.08 -27.81 -2.85
CA ALA A 237 0.57 -27.74 -1.48
C ALA A 237 -0.97 -27.59 -1.39
N GLU A 238 -1.63 -27.10 -2.45
CA GLU A 238 -3.09 -27.08 -2.54
C GLU A 238 -3.67 -28.43 -2.95
N ASN A 239 -2.95 -29.17 -3.80
CA ASN A 239 -3.32 -30.52 -4.20
C ASN A 239 -2.99 -31.56 -3.12
N ASN A 240 -1.98 -31.31 -2.28
CA ASN A 240 -1.60 -32.12 -1.13
C ASN A 240 -1.63 -31.29 0.15
N PRO A 241 -2.81 -31.05 0.75
CA PRO A 241 -2.88 -30.50 2.10
C PRO A 241 -2.12 -31.44 3.07
N PRO A 242 -1.42 -30.90 4.09
CA PRO A 242 -0.80 -31.76 5.08
C PRO A 242 -1.90 -32.60 5.72
N SER A 243 -1.79 -33.92 5.61
CA SER A 243 -2.68 -34.84 6.32
C SER A 243 -2.53 -34.54 7.81
N GLU A 244 -3.57 -33.98 8.41
CA GLU A 244 -3.80 -34.13 9.84
C GLU A 244 -4.05 -35.62 10.12
N THR A 245 -2.98 -36.42 10.14
CA THR A 245 -2.98 -37.67 10.90
C THR A 245 -2.39 -37.35 12.25
N GLY A 246 -3.22 -36.66 13.05
CA GLY A 246 -3.14 -36.73 14.48
C GLY A 246 -3.31 -38.17 14.94
N ASN A 247 -2.29 -38.63 15.64
CA ASN A 247 -2.32 -39.57 16.75
C ASN A 247 -3.74 -40.04 17.18
N GLY A 248 -4.08 -41.29 16.87
CA GLY A 248 -5.28 -41.98 17.36
C GLY A 248 -4.91 -43.38 17.84
N GLY A 249 -4.67 -43.53 19.15
CA GLY A 249 -4.39 -44.81 19.78
C GLY A 249 -5.56 -45.79 19.69
N GLY A 250 -5.25 -47.09 19.64
CA GLY A 250 -6.27 -48.14 19.61
C GLY A 250 -5.70 -49.56 19.70
N ARG A 251 -5.43 -49.99 20.94
CA ARG A 251 -5.56 -51.37 21.46
C ARG A 251 -5.08 -52.54 20.58
N GLY A 252 -4.00 -53.17 21.03
CA GLY A 252 -3.72 -54.57 20.73
C GLY A 252 -4.89 -55.47 21.13
N LYS A 253 -5.18 -56.44 20.25
CA LYS A 253 -6.05 -57.58 20.50
C LYS A 253 -5.32 -58.85 20.05
N PHE A 254 -5.30 -59.79 21.00
CA PHE A 254 -4.85 -61.19 20.99
C PHE A 254 -3.34 -61.43 20.96
#